data_AF-A0A2A2YBU8-F1
#
_entry.id   AF-A0A2A2YBU8-F1
#
_cell.length_a   1.000
_cell.length_b   1.000
_cell.length_c   1.000
_cell.angle_alpha   90.00
_cell.angle_beta   90.00
_cell.angle_gamma   90.00
#
_symmetry.space_group_name_H-M   'P 1'
#
loop_
_entity.id
_entity.type
_entity.pdbx_description
1 polymer ?
#
loop_
_entity_poly.entity_id
_entity_poly.type
_entity_poly.pdbx_seq_one_letter_code
_entity_poly.pdbx_strand_id
1 'polypeptide(L)'
;MSNNQHQIEGVKSRQPQAKPPWGWITLIVAMLLGTTVLFSPLAGKIKSALLSLRASGTMSMQDEADLERQVEDRLRVEMEEELAKKMREYKASKAKQENREVVTPRVDASTSSTGGNVKMLANGIPFEAKVVVEVGVEASRERLAAESYKAEYELRVKIPRAAQTVAELNQATPGLEKMFPKLAQLLGKSEVSPHFTKLYENKIARIKQDATQLNELLSKHNFYDVETILHLRDPQTSRRVFLLQSEMDVVSDGSDGDRLATMPASIVESANYQPFTSYGWKKQTATPNPMVAGWEKRIGNANVELADPATSAVRKAWLRDRIEYLKRGIADMKARSFLVAEYDPFIVMPVHLLTATNDNYAPRVGDYAVVIYDQKLYPCIVGDGGPTFKAGEASLRMAKQLNARATPYNRPVSDLKVTYLVFPNSRDTERGPPDYEKWRKRCGELLIEIGGLGEGHALHVWENTFPQP
;
A
#
# COMPACT_ATOMS: atom_id res chain seq x y z
N MET A 1 21.10 0.81 -3.05
CA MET A 1 21.03 2.11 -2.34
C MET A 1 19.60 2.62 -2.49
N SER A 2 18.94 3.00 -1.40
CA SER A 2 17.51 3.40 -1.40
C SER A 2 17.35 4.70 -2.18
N ASN A 3 16.77 4.64 -3.38
CA ASN A 3 16.60 5.78 -4.28
C ASN A 3 15.34 6.60 -3.93
N ASN A 4 15.07 6.80 -2.65
CA ASN A 4 13.91 7.57 -2.20
C ASN A 4 14.28 9.05 -2.14
N GLN A 5 13.76 9.82 -3.11
CA GLN A 5 14.01 11.27 -3.25
C GLN A 5 13.53 12.11 -2.05
N HIS A 6 12.81 11.51 -1.10
CA HIS A 6 12.33 12.15 0.13
C HIS A 6 12.97 11.59 1.42
N GLN A 7 14.07 10.86 1.30
CA GLN A 7 14.82 10.33 2.44
C GLN A 7 16.16 11.07 2.59
N ILE A 8 16.55 11.40 3.82
CA ILE A 8 17.90 11.89 4.14
C ILE A 8 18.79 10.66 4.39
N GLU A 9 20.01 10.64 3.86
CA GLU A 9 20.93 9.51 4.06
C GLU A 9 21.16 9.20 5.55
N GLY A 10 21.30 7.91 5.88
CA GLY A 10 21.47 7.41 7.25
C GLY A 10 20.19 7.23 8.07
N VAL A 11 19.01 7.50 7.50
CA VAL A 11 17.69 7.25 8.13
C VAL A 11 17.15 5.90 7.65
N LYS A 12 16.61 5.06 8.53
CA LYS A 12 16.07 3.74 8.16
C LYS A 12 14.57 3.85 7.84
N SER A 13 14.11 3.20 6.76
CA SER A 13 12.67 2.99 6.54
C SER A 13 12.24 1.79 7.36
N ARG A 14 11.03 1.84 7.92
CA ARG A 14 10.51 0.81 8.83
C ARG A 14 9.86 -0.38 8.09
N GLN A 15 10.03 -0.47 6.77
CA GLN A 15 9.52 -1.60 5.98
C GLN A 15 10.32 -2.88 6.29
N PRO A 16 9.66 -4.04 6.52
CA PRO A 16 10.35 -5.32 6.50
C PRO A 16 10.93 -5.52 5.10
N GLN A 17 12.24 -5.69 4.99
CA GLN A 17 12.87 -6.11 3.74
C GLN A 17 12.44 -7.55 3.43
N ALA A 18 11.34 -7.71 2.70
CA ALA A 18 11.05 -8.96 2.02
C ALA A 18 11.87 -8.98 0.72
N LYS A 19 13.02 -9.66 0.73
CA LYS A 19 13.75 -9.99 -0.51
C LYS A 19 13.31 -11.37 -1.00
N PRO A 20 12.76 -11.52 -2.22
CA PRO A 20 12.65 -12.83 -2.87
C PRO A 20 13.98 -13.23 -3.54
N PRO A 21 14.33 -14.52 -3.61
CA PRO A 21 15.62 -14.97 -4.12
C PRO A 21 15.59 -15.11 -5.65
N TRP A 22 15.99 -14.06 -6.38
CA TRP A 22 16.08 -14.07 -7.86
C TRP A 22 17.45 -14.50 -8.41
N GLY A 23 18.37 -14.99 -7.57
CA GLY A 23 19.74 -15.34 -7.98
C GLY A 23 19.92 -16.65 -8.75
N TRP A 24 18.89 -17.50 -8.84
CA TRP A 24 19.06 -18.89 -9.34
C TRP A 24 18.54 -19.11 -10.78
N ILE A 25 17.72 -18.20 -11.31
CA ILE A 25 17.09 -18.36 -12.64
C ILE A 25 18.02 -17.90 -13.78
N THR A 26 18.95 -16.98 -13.53
CA THR A 26 19.90 -16.48 -14.54
C THR A 26 21.02 -17.47 -14.87
N LEU A 27 21.35 -18.39 -13.95
CA LEU A 27 22.40 -19.39 -14.13
C LEU A 27 21.98 -20.57 -15.03
N ILE A 28 20.68 -20.87 -15.10
CA ILE A 28 20.13 -22.00 -15.89
C ILE A 28 19.98 -21.62 -17.37
N VAL A 29 19.63 -20.36 -17.67
CA VAL A 29 19.49 -19.88 -19.06
C VAL A 29 20.83 -19.73 -19.77
N ALA A 30 21.90 -19.39 -19.04
CA ALA A 30 23.25 -19.29 -19.61
C ALA A 30 23.87 -20.67 -19.96
N MET A 31 23.50 -21.74 -19.25
CA MET A 31 24.01 -23.10 -19.55
C MET A 31 23.40 -23.73 -20.80
N LEU A 32 22.16 -23.36 -21.17
CA LEU A 32 21.43 -23.98 -22.30
C LEU A 32 21.78 -23.39 -23.68
N LEU A 33 22.39 -22.20 -23.73
CA LEU A 33 22.81 -21.55 -24.98
C LEU A 33 24.24 -21.91 -25.42
N GLY A 34 25.06 -22.50 -24.54
CA GLY A 34 26.46 -22.84 -24.82
C GLY A 34 26.67 -24.17 -25.55
N THR A 35 25.67 -25.06 -25.61
CA THR A 35 25.84 -26.44 -26.10
C THR A 35 25.40 -26.67 -27.56
N THR A 36 24.77 -25.71 -28.24
CA THR A 36 24.20 -25.91 -29.59
C THR A 36 25.07 -25.44 -30.76
N VAL A 37 26.24 -24.83 -30.51
CA VAL A 37 27.12 -24.29 -31.58
C VAL A 37 28.34 -25.18 -31.87
N LEU A 38 28.67 -26.16 -31.02
CA LEU A 38 29.90 -26.96 -31.16
C LEU A 38 29.76 -28.27 -31.95
N PHE A 39 28.61 -28.57 -32.56
CA PHE A 39 28.39 -29.81 -33.31
C PHE A 39 27.66 -29.61 -34.65
N SER A 40 28.24 -28.81 -35.57
CA SER A 40 27.79 -28.79 -36.97
C SER A 40 28.76 -29.55 -37.92
N PRO A 41 28.26 -30.23 -38.98
CA PRO A 41 29.04 -31.21 -39.76
C PRO A 41 29.97 -30.59 -40.81
N LEU A 42 30.09 -29.26 -40.86
CA LEU A 42 30.83 -28.56 -41.92
C LEU A 42 32.36 -28.53 -41.69
N ALA A 43 32.81 -28.65 -40.44
CA ALA A 43 34.24 -28.60 -40.10
C ALA A 43 35.00 -29.90 -40.44
N GLY A 44 34.31 -31.04 -40.57
CA GLY A 44 34.92 -32.34 -40.86
C GLY A 44 35.37 -32.51 -42.32
N LYS A 45 34.65 -31.91 -43.27
CA LYS A 45 34.88 -32.13 -44.71
C LYS A 45 35.99 -31.26 -45.31
N ILE A 46 36.28 -30.11 -44.71
CA ILE A 46 37.37 -29.21 -45.14
C ILE A 46 38.73 -29.77 -44.69
N LYS A 47 38.76 -30.51 -43.57
CA LYS A 47 39.98 -31.10 -43.01
C LYS A 47 40.45 -32.34 -43.78
N SER A 48 39.55 -33.09 -44.42
CA SER A 48 39.90 -34.25 -45.26
C SER A 48 40.45 -33.86 -46.64
N ALA A 49 40.01 -32.73 -47.21
CA ALA A 49 40.45 -32.27 -48.53
C ALA A 49 41.85 -31.63 -48.52
N LEU A 50 42.24 -30.98 -47.42
CA LEU A 50 43.57 -30.38 -47.26
C LEU A 50 44.69 -31.41 -46.95
N LEU A 51 44.31 -32.61 -46.48
CA LEU A 51 45.26 -33.68 -46.14
C LEU A 51 45.63 -34.57 -47.34
N SER A 52 44.84 -34.58 -48.41
CA SER A 52 45.15 -35.31 -49.66
C SER A 52 46.04 -34.54 -50.63
N LEU A 53 46.30 -33.25 -50.39
CA LEU A 53 47.12 -32.36 -51.25
C LEU A 53 48.62 -32.31 -50.87
N ARG A 54 49.07 -33.09 -49.87
CA ARG A 54 50.45 -33.04 -49.36
C ARG A 54 51.30 -34.28 -49.68
N ALA A 55 50.83 -35.16 -50.57
CA ALA A 55 51.46 -36.45 -50.83
C ALA A 55 51.66 -36.76 -52.32
N SER A 56 52.39 -35.92 -53.05
CA SER A 56 53.21 -36.32 -54.23
C SER A 56 53.76 -35.08 -54.93
N GLY A 57 55.08 -35.02 -55.10
CA GLY A 57 55.79 -33.86 -55.64
C GLY A 57 55.74 -33.71 -57.17
N THR A 58 55.94 -32.46 -57.59
CA THR A 58 56.35 -31.95 -58.92
C THR A 58 55.65 -32.54 -60.15
N MET A 59 54.56 -31.89 -60.57
CA MET A 59 53.93 -32.05 -61.89
C MET A 59 54.44 -30.97 -62.87
N SER A 60 54.43 -31.26 -64.17
CA SER A 60 54.80 -30.29 -65.21
C SER A 60 53.60 -29.43 -65.65
N MET A 61 53.86 -28.24 -66.22
CA MET A 61 52.80 -27.31 -66.66
C MET A 61 51.87 -27.85 -67.78
N GLN A 62 52.23 -28.93 -68.49
CA GLN A 62 51.30 -29.57 -69.45
C GLN A 62 50.33 -30.54 -68.77
N ASP A 63 50.71 -31.13 -67.64
CA ASP A 63 49.83 -32.03 -66.88
C ASP A 63 48.79 -31.28 -66.05
N GLU A 64 49.07 -30.01 -65.71
CA GLU A 64 48.18 -29.12 -64.95
C GLU A 64 46.97 -28.65 -65.79
N ALA A 65 47.20 -28.31 -67.07
CA ALA A 65 46.16 -27.81 -67.98
C ALA A 65 45.17 -28.91 -68.46
N ASP A 66 45.62 -30.16 -68.61
CA ASP A 66 44.74 -31.29 -68.96
C ASP A 66 43.93 -31.78 -67.75
N LEU A 67 44.46 -31.66 -66.54
CA LEU A 67 43.72 -31.90 -65.30
C LEU A 67 42.67 -30.81 -65.05
N GLU A 68 42.99 -29.54 -65.31
CA GLU A 68 42.03 -28.44 -65.23
C GLU A 68 40.83 -28.64 -66.16
N ARG A 69 41.04 -29.03 -67.42
CA ARG A 69 39.92 -29.34 -68.34
C ARG A 69 39.07 -30.53 -67.89
N GLN A 70 39.68 -31.60 -67.38
CA GLN A 70 38.95 -32.76 -66.87
C GLN A 70 38.19 -32.48 -65.56
N VAL A 71 38.63 -31.49 -64.79
CA VAL A 71 37.95 -31.01 -63.59
C VAL A 71 36.82 -30.04 -63.96
N GLU A 72 37.04 -29.17 -64.95
CA GLU A 72 36.06 -28.19 -65.44
C GLU A 72 34.88 -28.87 -66.17
N ASP A 73 35.12 -29.90 -66.98
CA ASP A 73 34.06 -30.69 -67.62
C ASP A 73 33.25 -31.51 -66.59
N ARG A 74 33.91 -32.04 -65.55
CA ARG A 74 33.21 -32.73 -64.44
C ARG A 74 32.35 -31.75 -63.63
N LEU A 75 32.88 -30.58 -63.31
CA LEU A 75 32.15 -29.51 -62.61
C LEU A 75 30.99 -28.99 -63.43
N ARG A 76 31.11 -28.90 -64.76
CA ARG A 76 30.01 -28.50 -65.65
C ARG A 76 28.87 -29.52 -65.64
N VAL A 77 29.17 -30.80 -65.81
CA VAL A 77 28.15 -31.86 -65.81
C VAL A 77 27.48 -31.96 -64.43
N GLU A 78 28.25 -31.91 -63.35
CA GLU A 78 27.73 -31.97 -61.99
C GLU A 78 26.88 -30.72 -61.66
N MET A 79 27.28 -29.54 -62.14
CA MET A 79 26.51 -28.29 -61.98
C MET A 79 25.25 -28.26 -62.84
N GLU A 80 25.27 -28.82 -64.06
CA GLU A 80 24.07 -28.96 -64.90
C GLU A 80 23.08 -29.96 -64.32
N GLU A 81 23.55 -31.06 -63.74
CA GLU A 81 22.71 -32.02 -62.99
C GLU A 81 22.15 -31.40 -61.71
N GLU A 82 22.96 -30.65 -60.96
CA GLU A 82 22.52 -29.98 -59.74
C GLU A 82 21.53 -28.84 -60.06
N LEU A 83 21.72 -28.11 -61.16
CA LEU A 83 20.80 -27.08 -61.65
C LEU A 83 19.51 -27.72 -62.16
N ALA A 84 19.57 -28.84 -62.88
CA ALA A 84 18.39 -29.59 -63.31
C ALA A 84 17.63 -30.17 -62.12
N LYS A 85 18.32 -30.65 -61.09
CA LYS A 85 17.73 -31.10 -59.82
C LYS A 85 17.10 -29.94 -59.05
N LYS A 86 17.79 -28.82 -58.89
CA LYS A 86 17.25 -27.59 -58.29
C LYS A 86 16.07 -27.03 -59.07
N MET A 87 16.08 -27.11 -60.41
CA MET A 87 14.95 -26.68 -61.25
C MET A 87 13.76 -27.65 -61.17
N ARG A 88 13.99 -28.96 -61.03
CA ARG A 88 12.93 -29.94 -60.75
C ARG A 88 12.38 -29.78 -59.34
N GLU A 89 13.23 -29.55 -58.35
CA GLU A 89 12.84 -29.22 -56.97
C GLU A 89 12.10 -27.89 -56.90
N TYR A 90 12.52 -26.87 -57.67
CA TYR A 90 11.86 -25.57 -57.77
C TYR A 90 10.50 -25.68 -58.49
N LYS A 91 10.42 -26.44 -59.59
CA LYS A 91 9.12 -26.71 -60.25
C LYS A 91 8.20 -27.54 -59.36
N ALA A 92 8.73 -28.53 -58.64
CA ALA A 92 7.98 -29.33 -57.69
C ALA A 92 7.57 -28.53 -56.44
N SER A 93 8.39 -27.58 -55.98
CA SER A 93 8.06 -26.67 -54.87
C SER A 93 7.03 -25.63 -55.31
N LYS A 94 7.12 -25.11 -56.55
CA LYS A 94 6.15 -24.17 -57.11
C LYS A 94 4.80 -24.85 -57.37
N ALA A 95 4.79 -26.09 -57.88
CA ALA A 95 3.58 -26.90 -58.00
C ALA A 95 3.01 -27.33 -56.63
N LYS A 96 3.84 -27.59 -55.61
CA LYS A 96 3.40 -27.75 -54.20
C LYS A 96 2.95 -26.44 -53.54
N GLN A 97 3.37 -25.28 -54.05
CA GLN A 97 2.93 -23.96 -53.58
C GLN A 97 1.62 -23.53 -54.25
N GLU A 98 1.41 -23.81 -55.54
CA GLU A 98 0.15 -23.54 -56.26
C GLU A 98 -0.97 -24.52 -55.86
N ASN A 99 -0.64 -25.74 -55.42
CA ASN A 99 -1.59 -26.74 -54.94
C ASN A 99 -1.56 -26.95 -53.41
N ARG A 100 -0.86 -26.09 -52.68
CA ARG A 100 -1.17 -25.88 -51.26
C ARG A 100 -2.39 -24.98 -51.25
N GLU A 101 -3.54 -25.56 -50.92
CA GLU A 101 -4.63 -24.81 -50.30
C GLU A 101 -4.00 -23.74 -49.42
N VAL A 102 -4.34 -22.47 -49.65
CA VAL A 102 -3.98 -21.40 -48.72
C VAL A 102 -4.74 -21.72 -47.44
N VAL A 103 -4.15 -22.59 -46.62
CA VAL A 103 -4.41 -22.62 -45.19
C VAL A 103 -3.79 -21.32 -44.73
N THR A 104 -4.55 -20.23 -44.85
CA THR A 104 -4.36 -19.13 -43.91
C THR A 104 -4.35 -19.81 -42.54
N PRO A 105 -3.31 -19.62 -41.70
CA PRO A 105 -3.52 -19.91 -40.30
C PRO A 105 -4.72 -19.04 -39.93
N ARG A 106 -5.89 -19.67 -39.80
CA ARG A 106 -7.04 -19.02 -39.21
C ARG A 106 -6.55 -18.69 -37.82
N VAL A 107 -6.23 -17.42 -37.57
CA VAL A 107 -6.23 -16.94 -36.20
C VAL A 107 -7.62 -17.30 -35.72
N ASP A 108 -7.71 -18.18 -34.72
CA ASP A 108 -8.97 -18.57 -34.13
C ASP A 108 -9.62 -17.31 -33.56
N ALA A 109 -10.39 -16.61 -34.41
CA ALA A 109 -11.25 -15.48 -34.08
C ALA A 109 -12.56 -15.97 -33.49
N SER A 110 -12.64 -17.26 -33.08
CA SER A 110 -13.56 -17.62 -32.02
C SER A 110 -13.22 -16.71 -30.86
N THR A 111 -14.18 -15.93 -30.39
CA THR A 111 -14.10 -15.12 -29.18
C THR A 111 -13.46 -15.92 -28.06
N SER A 112 -12.13 -15.91 -27.97
CA SER A 112 -11.40 -16.56 -26.90
C SER A 112 -11.47 -15.61 -25.74
N SER A 113 -12.65 -15.52 -25.13
CA SER A 113 -12.74 -14.99 -23.78
C SER A 113 -12.00 -15.99 -22.91
N THR A 114 -10.72 -15.76 -22.67
CA THR A 114 -10.05 -16.29 -21.49
C THR A 114 -10.61 -15.54 -20.27
N GLY A 115 -11.91 -15.73 -20.02
CA GLY A 115 -12.63 -15.23 -18.86
C GLY A 115 -12.34 -16.14 -17.68
N GLY A 116 -11.09 -16.12 -17.20
CA GLY A 116 -10.78 -16.60 -15.86
C GLY A 116 -10.97 -15.44 -14.89
N ASN A 117 -11.35 -15.72 -13.63
CA ASN A 117 -11.21 -14.75 -12.55
C ASN A 117 -9.74 -14.32 -12.48
N VAL A 118 -9.42 -13.17 -13.08
CA VAL A 118 -8.06 -12.65 -13.07
C VAL A 118 -7.81 -12.17 -11.65
N LYS A 119 -6.64 -12.56 -11.14
CA LYS A 119 -6.18 -12.35 -9.75
C LYS A 119 -6.67 -11.02 -9.17
N MET A 120 -7.13 -11.04 -7.91
CA MET A 120 -7.38 -9.81 -7.15
C MET A 120 -6.20 -8.86 -7.35
N LEU A 121 -6.48 -7.59 -7.68
CA LEU A 121 -5.44 -6.56 -7.60
C LEU A 121 -4.87 -6.59 -6.17
N ALA A 122 -3.62 -6.16 -6.00
CA ALA A 122 -2.95 -6.15 -4.69
C ALA A 122 -3.78 -5.46 -3.58
N ASN A 123 -4.73 -4.60 -3.98
CA ASN A 123 -5.59 -3.81 -3.11
C ASN A 123 -6.97 -4.49 -2.84
N GLY A 124 -7.14 -5.77 -3.17
CA GLY A 124 -8.35 -6.57 -2.87
C GLY A 124 -9.56 -6.26 -3.76
N ILE A 125 -9.33 -5.63 -4.91
CA ILE A 125 -10.37 -5.31 -5.90
C ILE A 125 -10.52 -6.52 -6.84
N PRO A 126 -11.72 -7.08 -7.00
CA PRO A 126 -11.97 -8.11 -8.01
C PRO A 126 -11.80 -7.49 -9.39
N PHE A 127 -11.01 -8.14 -10.24
CA PHE A 127 -10.70 -7.66 -11.58
C PHE A 127 -11.04 -8.74 -12.60
N GLU A 128 -12.03 -8.48 -13.44
CA GLU A 128 -12.37 -9.34 -14.56
C GLU A 128 -11.69 -8.78 -15.81
N ALA A 129 -10.69 -9.49 -16.34
CA ALA A 129 -10.06 -9.12 -17.59
C ALA A 129 -10.59 -10.02 -18.70
N LYS A 130 -11.09 -9.42 -19.77
CA LYS A 130 -11.51 -10.13 -20.98
C LYS A 130 -10.74 -9.57 -22.16
N VAL A 131 -9.99 -10.44 -22.85
CA VAL A 131 -9.42 -10.10 -24.16
C VAL A 131 -10.45 -10.49 -25.21
N VAL A 132 -10.91 -9.52 -25.99
CA VAL A 132 -11.79 -9.75 -27.14
C VAL A 132 -10.96 -9.50 -28.39
N VAL A 133 -10.91 -10.48 -29.28
CA VAL A 133 -10.19 -10.38 -30.55
C VAL A 133 -11.21 -10.48 -31.67
N GLU A 134 -11.25 -9.46 -32.52
CA GLU A 134 -12.15 -9.35 -33.66
C GLU A 134 -11.34 -9.31 -34.97
N VAL A 135 -11.97 -9.70 -36.08
CA VAL A 135 -11.32 -9.67 -37.40
C VAL A 135 -11.33 -8.24 -37.92
N GLY A 136 -10.15 -7.62 -37.98
CA GLY A 136 -9.93 -6.30 -38.58
C GLY A 136 -9.65 -6.32 -40.08
N VAL A 137 -9.38 -5.14 -40.65
CA VAL A 137 -9.00 -4.92 -42.05
C VAL A 137 -7.46 -4.90 -42.23
N GLU A 138 -6.94 -4.20 -43.25
CA GLU A 138 -5.50 -4.10 -43.46
C GLU A 138 -4.78 -3.46 -42.26
N ALA A 139 -3.68 -4.06 -41.82
CA ALA A 139 -2.89 -3.57 -40.68
C ALA A 139 -2.43 -2.11 -40.82
N SER A 140 -2.28 -1.61 -42.05
CA SER A 140 -1.98 -0.19 -42.32
C SER A 140 -3.10 0.76 -41.90
N ARG A 141 -4.35 0.30 -41.93
CA ARG A 141 -5.54 1.03 -41.46
C ARG A 141 -5.77 0.83 -39.96
N GLU A 142 -5.67 -0.41 -39.48
CA GLU A 142 -5.85 -0.73 -38.06
C GLU A 142 -4.83 0.00 -37.16
N ARG A 143 -3.58 0.18 -37.62
CA ARG A 143 -2.56 0.95 -36.87
C ARG A 143 -2.90 2.43 -36.67
N LEU A 144 -3.74 2.99 -37.54
CA LEU A 144 -4.16 4.40 -37.46
C LEU A 144 -5.45 4.57 -36.65
N ALA A 145 -6.20 3.48 -36.42
CA ALA A 145 -7.44 3.50 -35.67
C ALA A 145 -7.17 3.19 -34.20
N ALA A 146 -7.42 4.17 -33.32
CA ALA A 146 -7.18 4.03 -31.88
C ALA A 146 -8.01 2.90 -31.23
N GLU A 147 -9.19 2.60 -31.80
CA GLU A 147 -10.09 1.55 -31.30
C GLU A 147 -9.59 0.13 -31.61
N SER A 148 -8.69 -0.03 -32.59
CA SER A 148 -8.16 -1.32 -33.04
C SER A 148 -7.26 -2.01 -32.01
N TYR A 149 -6.79 -1.26 -31.01
CA TYR A 149 -6.00 -1.78 -29.90
C TYR A 149 -6.32 -1.00 -28.62
N LYS A 150 -7.51 -1.25 -28.06
CA LYS A 150 -8.05 -0.57 -26.89
C LYS A 150 -8.20 -1.50 -25.70
N ALA A 151 -7.93 -0.97 -24.51
CA ALA A 151 -8.31 -1.59 -23.24
C ALA A 151 -9.26 -0.66 -22.49
N GLU A 152 -10.38 -1.20 -22.02
CA GLU A 152 -11.36 -0.46 -21.22
C GLU A 152 -11.35 -0.95 -19.78
N TYR A 153 -11.42 -0.01 -18.84
CA TYR A 153 -11.48 -0.28 -17.41
C TYR A 153 -12.65 0.49 -16.81
N GLU A 154 -13.54 -0.23 -16.13
CA GLU A 154 -14.65 0.35 -15.39
C GLU A 154 -14.60 -0.11 -13.92
N LEU A 155 -14.41 0.84 -13.00
CA LEU A 155 -14.48 0.57 -11.57
C LEU A 155 -15.89 0.88 -11.04
N ARG A 156 -16.62 -0.17 -10.66
CA ARG A 156 -17.93 -0.04 -10.03
C ARG A 156 -17.80 -0.12 -8.51
N VAL A 157 -18.15 0.96 -7.82
CA VAL A 157 -18.11 1.05 -6.35
C VAL A 157 -19.49 1.39 -5.81
N LYS A 158 -19.95 0.65 -4.80
CA LYS A 158 -21.19 0.95 -4.08
C LYS A 158 -20.87 1.78 -2.84
N ILE A 159 -21.56 2.90 -2.65
CA ILE A 159 -21.47 3.68 -1.42
C ILE A 159 -22.44 3.06 -0.40
N PRO A 160 -21.99 2.70 0.81
CA PRO A 160 -22.86 2.12 1.81
C PRO A 160 -23.78 3.17 2.44
N ARG A 161 -24.89 2.71 3.03
CA ARG A 161 -25.76 3.51 3.90
C ARG A 161 -25.33 3.32 5.35
N ALA A 162 -25.40 4.38 6.14
CA ALA A 162 -25.17 4.33 7.58
C ALA A 162 -26.21 3.46 8.33
N ALA A 163 -25.74 2.55 9.18
CA ALA A 163 -26.55 1.85 10.17
C ALA A 163 -27.16 2.84 11.19
N GLN A 164 -28.44 2.65 11.52
CA GLN A 164 -29.24 3.59 12.32
C GLN A 164 -30.13 2.89 13.37
N THR A 165 -30.38 1.59 13.23
CA THR A 165 -31.24 0.85 14.17
C THR A 165 -30.41 0.01 15.15
N VAL A 166 -30.99 -0.32 16.30
CA VAL A 166 -30.36 -1.21 17.29
C VAL A 166 -29.92 -2.54 16.64
N ALA A 167 -30.78 -3.13 15.80
CA ALA A 167 -30.48 -4.39 15.13
C ALA A 167 -29.26 -4.27 14.20
N GLU A 168 -29.13 -3.18 13.46
CA GLU A 168 -27.97 -2.93 12.57
C GLU A 168 -26.70 -2.68 13.39
N LEU A 169 -26.75 -1.84 14.42
CA LEU A 169 -25.58 -1.58 15.26
C LEU A 169 -25.08 -2.85 15.97
N ASN A 170 -25.99 -3.76 16.31
CA ASN A 170 -25.67 -5.06 16.91
C ASN A 170 -25.04 -6.06 15.94
N GLN A 171 -25.21 -5.90 14.63
CA GLN A 171 -24.50 -6.72 13.65
C GLN A 171 -23.00 -6.43 13.69
N ALA A 172 -22.65 -5.14 13.81
CA ALA A 172 -21.28 -4.68 13.99
C ALA A 172 -20.76 -5.04 15.39
N THR A 173 -21.47 -4.68 16.46
CA THR A 173 -21.05 -4.92 17.84
C THR A 173 -22.13 -5.71 18.60
N PRO A 174 -22.05 -7.05 18.61
CA PRO A 174 -23.03 -7.88 19.29
C PRO A 174 -23.15 -7.56 20.79
N GLY A 175 -24.39 -7.40 21.27
CA GLY A 175 -24.68 -7.11 22.68
C GLY A 175 -24.62 -5.62 23.05
N LEU A 176 -24.51 -4.70 22.08
CA LEU A 176 -24.46 -3.26 22.34
C LEU A 176 -25.71 -2.75 23.08
N GLU A 177 -26.88 -3.31 22.79
CA GLU A 177 -28.14 -3.02 23.49
C GLU A 177 -28.14 -3.44 24.96
N LYS A 178 -27.38 -4.50 25.30
CA LYS A 178 -27.22 -4.95 26.69
C LYS A 178 -26.23 -4.07 27.45
N MET A 179 -25.18 -3.60 26.77
CA MET A 179 -24.20 -2.66 27.33
C MET A 179 -24.83 -1.29 27.61
N PHE A 180 -25.76 -0.84 26.76
CA PHE A 180 -26.41 0.46 26.85
C PHE A 180 -27.94 0.32 26.91
N PRO A 181 -28.54 0.18 28.11
CA PRO A 181 -29.98 -0.06 28.24
C PRO A 181 -30.87 1.01 27.60
N LYS A 182 -30.38 2.25 27.49
CA LYS A 182 -31.08 3.37 26.83
C LYS A 182 -30.73 3.56 25.35
N LEU A 183 -30.02 2.62 24.71
CA LEU A 183 -29.60 2.76 23.30
C LEU A 183 -30.77 3.03 22.36
N ALA A 184 -31.87 2.29 22.51
CA ALA A 184 -33.07 2.49 21.68
C ALA A 184 -33.65 3.92 21.83
N GLN A 185 -33.62 4.48 23.05
CA GLN A 185 -34.06 5.85 23.30
C GLN A 185 -33.11 6.88 22.66
N LEU A 186 -31.80 6.66 22.74
CA LEU A 186 -30.80 7.53 22.10
C LEU A 186 -30.94 7.55 20.58
N LEU A 187 -31.25 6.40 19.98
CA LEU A 187 -31.43 6.28 18.53
C LEU A 187 -32.74 6.88 18.03
N GLY A 188 -33.78 6.96 18.86
CA GLY A 188 -35.09 7.49 18.48
C GLY A 188 -35.07 8.91 17.92
N LYS A 189 -34.06 9.71 18.26
CA LYS A 189 -33.81 11.06 17.70
C LYS A 189 -32.40 11.21 17.13
N SER A 190 -31.73 10.11 16.84
CA SER A 190 -30.40 10.16 16.24
C SER A 190 -30.46 10.63 14.80
N GLU A 191 -29.39 11.26 14.36
CA GLU A 191 -29.20 11.67 12.97
C GLU A 191 -27.91 11.04 12.43
N VAL A 192 -27.92 10.67 11.15
CA VAL A 192 -26.67 10.31 10.46
C VAL A 192 -25.81 11.57 10.38
N SER A 193 -24.59 11.48 10.88
CA SER A 193 -23.67 12.61 10.86
C SER A 193 -23.37 13.02 9.41
N PRO A 194 -23.39 14.33 9.08
CA PRO A 194 -22.91 14.82 7.78
C PRO A 194 -21.47 14.37 7.47
N HIS A 195 -20.69 14.05 8.51
CA HIS A 195 -19.33 13.55 8.38
C HIS A 195 -19.24 12.14 7.79
N PHE A 196 -20.29 11.31 7.90
CA PHE A 196 -20.34 10.03 7.19
C PHE A 196 -20.28 10.24 5.69
N THR A 197 -21.17 11.11 5.17
CA THR A 197 -21.19 11.48 3.76
C THR A 197 -19.87 12.12 3.35
N LYS A 198 -19.34 13.06 4.17
CA LYS A 198 -18.09 13.75 3.85
C LYS A 198 -16.90 12.79 3.75
N LEU A 199 -16.84 11.80 4.63
CA LEU A 199 -15.79 10.77 4.59
C LEU A 199 -15.84 9.99 3.26
N TYR A 200 -17.02 9.55 2.82
CA TYR A 200 -17.17 8.84 1.55
C TYR A 200 -16.92 9.73 0.34
N GLU A 201 -17.27 11.02 0.37
CA GLU A 201 -16.86 11.99 -0.66
C GLU A 201 -15.34 12.05 -0.80
N ASN A 202 -14.61 12.14 0.32
CA ASN A 202 -13.15 12.16 0.32
C ASN A 202 -12.56 10.86 -0.24
N LYS A 203 -13.14 9.71 0.12
CA LYS A 203 -12.74 8.39 -0.42
C LYS A 203 -12.96 8.32 -1.94
N ILE A 204 -14.10 8.81 -2.43
CA ILE A 204 -14.43 8.84 -3.87
C ILE A 204 -13.50 9.78 -4.63
N ALA A 205 -13.23 10.97 -4.08
CA ALA A 205 -12.30 11.93 -4.68
C ALA A 205 -10.91 11.30 -4.83
N ARG A 206 -10.45 10.58 -3.80
CA ARG A 206 -9.19 9.83 -3.86
C ARG A 206 -9.21 8.73 -4.91
N ILE A 207 -10.26 7.89 -4.94
CA ILE A 207 -10.39 6.86 -5.98
C ILE A 207 -10.35 7.48 -7.38
N LYS A 208 -11.04 8.60 -7.61
CA LYS A 208 -11.02 9.29 -8.92
C LYS A 208 -9.64 9.81 -9.29
N GLN A 209 -8.90 10.34 -8.33
CA GLN A 209 -7.52 10.81 -8.53
C GLN A 209 -6.58 9.64 -8.89
N ASP A 210 -6.73 8.51 -8.19
CA ASP A 210 -5.82 7.37 -8.28
C ASP A 210 -6.26 6.37 -9.38
N ALA A 211 -7.47 6.49 -9.93
CA ALA A 211 -8.06 5.53 -10.87
C ALA A 211 -7.34 5.42 -12.21
N THR A 212 -6.63 6.47 -12.63
CA THR A 212 -5.79 6.45 -13.83
C THR A 212 -4.46 5.74 -13.59
N GLN A 213 -4.10 5.52 -12.32
CA GLN A 213 -2.86 4.91 -11.87
C GLN A 213 -3.15 3.54 -11.26
N LEU A 214 -3.73 2.60 -12.04
CA LEU A 214 -4.25 1.26 -11.68
C LEU A 214 -3.63 0.52 -10.45
N ASN A 215 -2.38 0.80 -10.07
CA ASN A 215 -1.68 0.27 -8.91
C ASN A 215 -1.97 0.99 -7.57
N GLU A 216 -2.47 2.22 -7.57
CA GLU A 216 -2.61 3.09 -6.38
C GLU A 216 -4.06 3.23 -5.88
N LEU A 217 -5.00 2.49 -6.47
CA LEU A 217 -6.40 2.50 -6.07
C LEU A 217 -6.58 2.20 -4.58
N LEU A 218 -7.41 2.98 -3.90
CA LEU A 218 -7.79 2.71 -2.52
C LEU A 218 -8.31 1.27 -2.39
N SER A 219 -7.79 0.52 -1.42
CA SER A 219 -8.21 -0.86 -1.22
C SER A 219 -9.70 -0.95 -0.88
N LYS A 220 -10.34 -2.05 -1.31
CA LYS A 220 -11.74 -2.34 -0.97
C LYS A 220 -11.96 -2.19 0.54
N HIS A 221 -11.01 -2.68 1.31
CA HIS A 221 -11.00 -2.61 2.75
C HIS A 221 -11.01 -1.17 3.28
N ASN A 222 -10.04 -0.34 2.90
CA ASN A 222 -9.99 1.07 3.32
C ASN A 222 -11.18 1.88 2.77
N PHE A 223 -11.86 1.43 1.71
CA PHE A 223 -13.07 2.10 1.23
C PHE A 223 -14.27 1.80 2.14
N TYR A 224 -14.38 0.59 2.68
CA TYR A 224 -15.48 0.09 3.51
C TYR A 224 -15.06 -0.07 4.98
N ASP A 225 -14.27 0.85 5.52
CA ASP A 225 -13.74 0.84 6.90
C ASP A 225 -14.71 1.43 7.94
N VAL A 226 -15.83 2.02 7.52
CA VAL A 226 -16.83 2.67 8.39
C VAL A 226 -18.24 2.18 8.08
N GLU A 227 -18.90 1.65 9.12
CA GLU A 227 -20.28 1.19 9.09
C GLU A 227 -21.28 2.35 9.31
N THR A 228 -21.02 3.19 10.32
CA THR A 228 -21.88 4.34 10.62
C THR A 228 -21.19 5.43 11.40
N ILE A 229 -21.69 6.65 11.25
CA ILE A 229 -21.41 7.77 12.16
C ILE A 229 -22.75 8.41 12.52
N LEU A 230 -23.09 8.42 13.80
CA LEU A 230 -24.35 8.94 14.31
C LEU A 230 -24.13 10.08 15.32
N HIS A 231 -24.98 11.08 15.22
CA HIS A 231 -25.18 12.09 16.24
C HIS A 231 -26.30 11.62 17.17
N LEU A 232 -25.95 11.31 18.42
CA LEU A 232 -26.91 10.93 19.44
C LEU A 232 -27.05 12.06 20.46
N ARG A 233 -28.26 12.24 20.98
CA ARG A 233 -28.50 13.19 22.06
C ARG A 233 -29.45 12.58 23.07
N ASP A 234 -29.01 12.47 24.32
CA ASP A 234 -29.91 12.05 25.39
C ASP A 234 -30.99 13.13 25.60
N PRO A 235 -32.28 12.76 25.57
CA PRO A 235 -33.37 13.74 25.67
C PRO A 235 -33.54 14.33 27.07
N GLN A 236 -32.99 13.71 28.12
CA GLN A 236 -33.11 14.17 29.51
C GLN A 236 -31.93 15.07 29.89
N THR A 237 -30.70 14.65 29.62
CA THR A 237 -29.48 15.37 29.99
C THR A 237 -28.98 16.31 28.89
N SER A 238 -29.53 16.21 27.68
CA SER A 238 -28.99 16.86 26.48
C SER A 238 -27.56 16.46 26.13
N ARG A 239 -27.01 15.40 26.75
CA ARG A 239 -25.65 14.92 26.45
C ARG A 239 -25.58 14.49 25.00
N ARG A 240 -24.69 15.14 24.26
CA ARG A 240 -24.31 14.76 22.90
C ARG A 240 -23.32 13.60 22.94
N VAL A 241 -23.50 12.66 22.03
CA VAL A 241 -22.55 11.58 21.77
C VAL A 241 -22.33 11.51 20.27
N PHE A 242 -21.07 11.41 19.88
CA PHE A 242 -20.68 11.03 18.54
C PHE A 242 -20.38 9.53 18.57
N LEU A 243 -21.22 8.76 17.88
CA LEU A 243 -21.04 7.31 17.75
C LEU A 243 -20.43 7.01 16.39
N LEU A 244 -19.35 6.22 16.36
CA LEU A 244 -18.72 5.70 15.16
C LEU A 244 -18.63 4.18 15.27
N GLN A 245 -19.03 3.45 14.22
CA GLN A 245 -18.72 2.02 14.07
C GLN A 245 -17.78 1.84 12.88
N SER A 246 -16.65 1.19 13.13
CA SER A 246 -15.59 1.00 12.13
C SER A 246 -14.71 -0.20 12.50
N GLU A 247 -13.69 -0.44 11.70
CA GLU A 247 -12.59 -1.31 12.07
C GLU A 247 -11.62 -0.62 13.07
N MET A 248 -10.42 -1.19 13.24
CA MET A 248 -9.34 -0.52 13.98
C MET A 248 -7.98 -0.68 13.28
N ASP A 249 -7.50 0.39 12.67
CA ASP A 249 -6.10 0.65 12.29
C ASP A 249 -5.26 1.10 13.50
N VAL A 250 -3.94 1.19 13.34
CA VAL A 250 -2.98 1.42 14.43
C VAL A 250 -2.12 2.65 14.18
N VAL A 251 -2.14 3.60 15.14
CA VAL A 251 -1.09 4.63 15.27
C VAL A 251 0.00 4.13 16.21
N SER A 252 1.25 4.41 15.87
CA SER A 252 2.41 4.01 16.69
C SER A 252 3.29 5.17 17.12
N ASP A 253 2.91 6.37 16.71
CA ASP A 253 3.65 7.62 16.84
C ASP A 253 3.48 8.27 18.22
N GLY A 254 4.22 9.35 18.44
CA GLY A 254 4.18 10.16 19.65
C GLY A 254 5.39 9.99 20.56
N SER A 255 5.70 11.01 21.36
CA SER A 255 6.91 11.00 22.20
C SER A 255 6.76 11.86 23.45
N ASP A 256 7.42 11.44 24.52
CA ASP A 256 7.32 12.10 25.81
C ASP A 256 8.64 12.01 26.56
N GLY A 257 9.39 13.12 26.62
CA GLY A 257 10.65 13.16 27.36
C GLY A 257 10.48 13.15 28.88
N ASP A 258 9.30 13.49 29.41
CA ASP A 258 9.04 13.51 30.85
C ASP A 258 8.78 12.09 31.38
N ARG A 259 8.08 11.25 30.60
CA ARG A 259 7.73 9.86 30.98
C ARG A 259 8.60 8.78 30.31
N LEU A 260 9.27 9.10 29.20
CA LEU A 260 10.06 8.15 28.43
C LEU A 260 11.32 8.81 27.85
N ALA A 261 12.37 8.89 28.67
CA ALA A 261 13.63 9.56 28.32
C ALA A 261 14.40 8.90 27.16
N THR A 262 14.14 7.61 26.89
CA THR A 262 14.85 6.85 25.85
C THR A 262 13.87 6.06 24.99
N MET A 263 14.19 5.94 23.70
CA MET A 263 13.47 5.10 22.74
C MET A 263 14.45 4.27 21.93
N PRO A 264 14.04 3.09 21.42
CA PRO A 264 14.88 2.26 20.57
C PRO A 264 15.40 3.04 19.34
N ALA A 265 16.64 2.74 18.92
CA ALA A 265 17.23 3.35 17.73
C ALA A 265 16.39 3.13 16.46
N SER A 266 15.67 1.99 16.37
CA SER A 266 14.75 1.72 15.26
C SER A 266 13.58 2.71 15.15
N ILE A 267 13.24 3.40 16.24
CA ILE A 267 12.25 4.48 16.29
C ILE A 267 12.94 5.83 16.06
N VAL A 268 13.98 6.13 16.82
CA VAL A 268 14.71 7.42 16.76
C VAL A 268 15.31 7.68 15.36
N GLU A 269 15.76 6.63 14.67
CA GLU A 269 16.32 6.69 13.32
C GLU A 269 15.29 6.48 12.20
N SER A 270 13.98 6.34 12.52
CA SER A 270 12.94 6.07 11.52
C SER A 270 12.51 7.30 10.75
N ALA A 271 12.44 7.20 9.42
CA ALA A 271 11.89 8.27 8.57
C ALA A 271 10.38 8.48 8.77
N ASN A 272 9.67 7.42 9.18
CA ASN A 272 8.21 7.37 9.19
C ASN A 272 7.61 7.62 10.58
N TYR A 273 8.44 7.65 11.62
CA TYR A 273 7.97 7.88 12.98
C TYR A 273 7.80 9.37 13.24
N GLN A 274 6.62 9.77 13.68
CA GLN A 274 6.31 11.14 14.06
C GLN A 274 6.35 11.26 15.59
N PRO A 275 7.09 12.23 16.16
CA PRO A 275 7.18 12.39 17.61
C PRO A 275 5.97 13.11 18.21
N PHE A 276 5.01 13.55 17.39
CA PHE A 276 3.91 14.41 17.79
C PHE A 276 2.58 13.68 17.68
N THR A 277 1.72 13.92 18.67
CA THR A 277 0.27 13.72 18.55
C THR A 277 -0.41 15.07 18.67
N SER A 278 -1.64 15.19 18.16
CA SER A 278 -2.41 16.44 18.27
C SER A 278 -2.69 16.82 19.74
N TYR A 279 -2.87 15.83 20.61
CA TYR A 279 -2.88 16.02 22.06
C TYR A 279 -1.45 16.16 22.58
N GLY A 280 -1.15 17.29 23.20
CA GLY A 280 0.14 17.57 23.82
C GLY A 280 -0.02 18.64 24.90
N TRP A 281 0.88 18.62 25.87
CA TRP A 281 0.87 19.50 27.04
C TRP A 281 2.26 20.11 27.26
N LYS A 282 2.32 21.13 28.11
CA LYS A 282 3.59 21.77 28.46
C LYS A 282 4.50 20.78 29.18
N LYS A 283 5.77 20.78 28.79
CA LYS A 283 6.79 19.93 29.40
C LYS A 283 6.92 20.18 30.91
N GLN A 284 7.07 19.10 31.68
CA GLN A 284 7.11 19.15 33.15
C GLN A 284 8.52 19.03 33.73
N THR A 285 9.47 18.47 32.98
CA THR A 285 10.85 18.24 33.44
C THR A 285 11.88 18.83 32.48
N ALA A 286 13.15 18.83 32.88
CA ALA A 286 14.27 19.19 32.02
C ALA A 286 14.75 18.03 31.13
N THR A 287 14.22 16.82 31.32
CA THR A 287 14.66 15.61 30.60
C THR A 287 14.41 15.76 29.09
N PRO A 288 15.42 15.68 28.22
CA PRO A 288 15.22 15.85 26.78
C PRO A 288 14.24 14.83 26.21
N ASN A 289 13.46 15.23 25.22
CA ASN A 289 12.65 14.29 24.45
C ASN A 289 13.57 13.32 23.66
N PRO A 290 13.32 11.99 23.68
CA PRO A 290 14.19 10.98 23.09
C PRO A 290 14.42 11.16 21.58
N MET A 291 13.53 11.85 20.89
CA MET A 291 13.58 12.02 19.43
C MET A 291 14.44 13.22 19.00
N VAL A 292 14.79 14.14 19.92
CA VAL A 292 15.52 15.38 19.61
C VAL A 292 16.88 15.10 18.99
N ALA A 293 17.71 14.26 19.63
CA ALA A 293 19.04 13.95 19.14
C ALA A 293 19.01 13.31 17.74
N GLY A 294 18.02 12.43 17.49
CA GLY A 294 17.80 11.83 16.17
C GLY A 294 17.45 12.85 15.09
N TRP A 295 16.66 13.87 15.44
CA TRP A 295 16.28 14.94 14.51
C TRP A 295 17.42 15.95 14.29
N GLU A 296 18.21 16.26 15.32
CA GLU A 296 19.42 17.09 15.19
C GLU A 296 20.45 16.43 14.27
N LYS A 297 20.64 15.11 14.38
CA LYS A 297 21.47 14.33 13.44
C LYS A 297 20.96 14.42 12.00
N ARG A 298 19.64 14.36 11.78
CA ARG A 298 19.04 14.50 10.42
C ARG A 298 19.30 15.88 9.84
N ILE A 299 19.23 16.94 10.65
CA ILE A 299 19.58 18.30 10.21
C ILE A 299 21.07 18.36 9.81
N GLY A 300 21.96 17.76 10.63
CA GLY A 300 23.39 17.65 10.30
C GLY A 300 23.63 16.99 8.95
N ASN A 301 23.03 15.82 8.71
CA ASN A 301 23.14 15.11 7.43
C ASN A 301 22.57 15.93 6.26
N ALA A 302 21.42 16.58 6.45
CA ALA A 302 20.81 17.43 5.42
C ALA A 302 21.69 18.64 5.07
N ASN A 303 22.39 19.25 6.04
CA ASN A 303 23.32 20.34 5.80
C ASN A 303 24.56 19.89 5.01
N VAL A 304 25.07 18.69 5.29
CA VAL A 304 26.18 18.10 4.51
C VAL A 304 25.75 17.89 3.05
N GLU A 305 24.58 17.29 2.82
CA GLU A 305 24.05 17.07 1.46
C GLU A 305 23.74 18.39 0.73
N LEU A 306 23.29 19.41 1.46
CA LEU A 306 23.02 20.74 0.91
C LEU A 306 24.31 21.43 0.41
N ALA A 307 25.44 21.18 1.08
CA ALA A 307 26.75 21.72 0.72
C ALA A 307 27.40 20.99 -0.47
N ASP A 308 26.94 19.79 -0.81
CA ASP A 308 27.47 19.02 -1.94
C ASP A 308 27.14 19.72 -3.28
N PRO A 309 28.16 20.02 -4.13
CA PRO A 309 27.96 20.54 -5.47
C PRO A 309 27.13 19.64 -6.38
N ALA A 310 27.15 18.32 -6.18
CA ALA A 310 26.41 17.35 -6.98
C ALA A 310 24.90 17.33 -6.68
N THR A 311 24.46 17.91 -5.56
CA THR A 311 23.04 17.93 -5.18
C THR A 311 22.24 18.88 -6.08
N SER A 312 21.17 18.35 -6.70
CA SER A 312 20.32 19.11 -7.63
C SER A 312 19.56 20.26 -6.95
N ALA A 313 19.19 21.29 -7.71
CA ALA A 313 18.47 22.45 -7.18
C ALA A 313 17.13 22.08 -6.50
N VAL A 314 16.38 21.14 -7.09
CA VAL A 314 15.12 20.61 -6.54
C VAL A 314 15.36 19.93 -5.19
N ARG A 315 16.42 19.11 -5.08
CA ARG A 315 16.77 18.44 -3.83
C ARG A 315 17.22 19.45 -2.77
N LYS A 316 18.00 20.47 -3.13
CA LYS A 316 18.40 21.55 -2.22
C LYS A 316 17.19 22.32 -1.67
N ALA A 317 16.17 22.59 -2.49
CA ALA A 317 14.93 23.22 -2.04
C ALA A 317 14.22 22.32 -1.01
N TRP A 318 14.03 21.05 -1.34
CA TRP A 318 13.41 20.08 -0.43
C TRP A 318 14.16 19.93 0.91
N LEU A 319 15.50 19.91 0.88
CA LEU A 319 16.33 19.82 2.09
C LEU A 319 16.14 21.03 3.01
N ARG A 320 16.07 22.25 2.46
CA ARG A 320 15.83 23.47 3.25
C ARG A 320 14.47 23.43 3.92
N ASP A 321 13.42 23.08 3.18
CA ASP A 321 12.06 22.94 3.75
C ASP A 321 12.02 21.88 4.84
N ARG A 322 12.72 20.77 4.61
CA ARG A 322 12.81 19.67 5.58
C ARG A 322 13.57 20.08 6.84
N ILE A 323 14.68 20.81 6.72
CA ILE A 323 15.43 21.35 7.86
C ILE A 323 14.54 22.27 8.70
N GLU A 324 13.80 23.18 8.07
CA GLU A 324 12.90 24.09 8.79
C GLU A 324 11.76 23.36 9.49
N TYR A 325 11.20 22.32 8.87
CA TYR A 325 10.24 21.42 9.53
C TYR A 325 10.85 20.74 10.77
N LEU A 326 12.07 20.18 10.65
CA LEU A 326 12.75 19.50 11.74
C LEU A 326 13.08 20.47 12.89
N LYS A 327 13.55 21.69 12.60
CA LYS A 327 13.83 22.72 13.62
C LYS A 327 12.58 23.10 14.41
N ARG A 328 11.45 23.34 13.73
CA ARG A 328 10.17 23.64 14.38
C ARG A 328 9.74 22.48 15.29
N GLY A 329 9.84 21.26 14.80
CA GLY A 329 9.51 20.09 15.60
C GLY A 329 10.44 19.89 16.81
N ILE A 330 11.75 20.14 16.67
CA ILE A 330 12.68 20.12 17.81
C ILE A 330 12.30 21.17 18.86
N ALA A 331 11.98 22.40 18.44
CA ALA A 331 11.53 23.44 19.36
C ALA A 331 10.25 23.00 20.11
N ASP A 332 9.34 22.34 19.40
CA ASP A 332 8.10 21.82 19.98
C ASP A 332 8.35 20.70 20.99
N MET A 333 9.20 19.72 20.66
CA MET A 333 9.62 18.65 21.58
C MET A 333 10.42 19.14 22.80
N LYS A 334 11.07 20.30 22.68
CA LYS A 334 11.75 20.96 23.80
C LYS A 334 10.76 21.66 24.75
N ALA A 335 9.61 22.11 24.24
CA ALA A 335 8.60 22.86 25.00
C ALA A 335 7.43 22.00 25.50
N ARG A 336 7.15 20.88 24.83
CA ARG A 336 5.95 20.06 25.06
C ARG A 336 6.25 18.56 25.11
N SER A 337 5.31 17.85 25.72
CA SER A 337 5.22 16.39 25.75
C SER A 337 3.92 15.95 25.07
N PHE A 338 3.92 14.73 24.51
CA PHE A 338 2.84 14.20 23.69
C PHE A 338 2.43 12.81 24.18
N LEU A 339 1.28 12.32 23.73
CA LEU A 339 0.90 10.93 23.97
C LEU A 339 1.93 10.00 23.29
N VAL A 340 2.18 8.83 23.87
CA VAL A 340 3.04 7.80 23.29
C VAL A 340 2.17 6.59 22.98
N ALA A 341 1.94 6.30 21.69
CA ALA A 341 0.94 5.30 21.29
C ALA A 341 1.17 3.89 21.85
N GLU A 342 2.40 3.52 22.20
CA GLU A 342 2.68 2.23 22.83
C GLU A 342 2.22 2.14 24.30
N TYR A 343 2.07 3.28 24.98
CA TYR A 343 1.83 3.35 26.43
C TYR A 343 0.55 4.08 26.82
N ASP A 344 0.01 4.94 25.97
CA ASP A 344 -1.17 5.75 26.25
C ASP A 344 -2.37 5.27 25.42
N PRO A 345 -3.53 4.97 26.02
CA PRO A 345 -4.74 4.57 25.30
C PRO A 345 -5.46 5.81 24.74
N PHE A 346 -5.48 5.95 23.42
CA PHE A 346 -6.23 7.00 22.72
C PHE A 346 -6.74 6.55 21.35
N ILE A 347 -7.67 7.33 20.81
CA ILE A 347 -8.21 7.16 19.45
C ILE A 347 -7.81 8.31 18.53
N VAL A 348 -7.84 8.04 17.24
CA VAL A 348 -7.51 8.97 16.17
C VAL A 348 -8.77 9.27 15.38
N MET A 349 -9.04 10.56 15.16
CA MET A 349 -10.18 11.01 14.37
C MET A 349 -9.69 11.65 13.06
N PRO A 350 -10.39 11.48 11.94
CA PRO A 350 -10.07 12.20 10.71
C PRO A 350 -9.92 13.71 10.96
N VAL A 351 -8.86 14.34 10.45
CA VAL A 351 -8.60 15.77 10.73
C VAL A 351 -9.77 16.68 10.35
N HIS A 352 -10.53 16.33 9.31
CA HIS A 352 -11.69 17.13 8.88
C HIS A 352 -12.83 17.15 9.93
N LEU A 353 -12.93 16.13 10.78
CA LEU A 353 -13.85 16.11 11.92
C LEU A 353 -13.32 17.02 13.04
N LEU A 354 -12.02 16.93 13.34
CA LEU A 354 -11.38 17.72 14.39
C LEU A 354 -11.44 19.23 14.12
N THR A 355 -11.43 19.63 12.84
CA THR A 355 -11.49 21.03 12.40
C THR A 355 -12.91 21.52 12.09
N ALA A 356 -13.94 20.68 12.25
CA ALA A 356 -15.33 21.04 11.92
C ALA A 356 -15.96 21.92 13.01
N THR A 357 -15.51 23.17 13.13
CA THR A 357 -15.89 24.08 14.23
C THR A 357 -17.39 24.38 14.33
N ASN A 358 -18.14 24.23 13.24
CA ASN A 358 -19.58 24.54 13.19
C ASN A 358 -20.47 23.37 13.61
N ASP A 359 -19.88 22.21 13.93
CA ASP A 359 -20.62 21.05 14.41
C ASP A 359 -20.34 20.80 15.91
N ASN A 360 -21.41 20.85 16.71
CA ASN A 360 -21.38 20.63 18.16
C ASN A 360 -21.26 19.15 18.55
N TYR A 361 -21.42 18.24 17.60
CA TYR A 361 -21.18 16.81 17.77
C TYR A 361 -19.77 16.40 17.32
N ALA A 362 -19.07 17.26 16.58
CA ALA A 362 -17.77 16.89 16.05
C ALA A 362 -16.74 16.71 17.18
N PRO A 363 -16.03 15.57 17.21
CA PRO A 363 -14.96 15.30 18.16
C PRO A 363 -13.88 16.38 18.17
N ARG A 364 -13.23 16.56 19.32
CA ARG A 364 -12.08 17.45 19.48
C ARG A 364 -10.98 16.76 20.25
N VAL A 365 -9.75 17.17 19.98
CA VAL A 365 -8.57 16.69 20.69
C VAL A 365 -8.74 16.90 22.20
N GLY A 366 -8.64 15.80 22.95
CA GLY A 366 -8.82 15.73 24.39
C GLY A 366 -10.22 15.37 24.86
N ASP A 367 -11.22 15.32 23.97
CA ASP A 367 -12.55 14.86 24.37
C ASP A 367 -12.48 13.41 24.85
N TYR A 368 -13.20 13.10 25.92
CA TYR A 368 -13.29 11.76 26.47
C TYR A 368 -14.03 10.84 25.50
N ALA A 369 -13.55 9.60 25.41
CA ALA A 369 -14.10 8.59 24.53
C ALA A 369 -14.07 7.21 25.18
N VAL A 370 -14.94 6.32 24.71
CA VAL A 370 -14.99 4.93 25.11
C VAL A 370 -14.97 4.07 23.85
N VAL A 371 -13.97 3.19 23.75
CA VAL A 371 -13.91 2.17 22.71
C VAL A 371 -14.60 0.91 23.22
N ILE A 372 -15.45 0.32 22.40
CA ILE A 372 -16.17 -0.91 22.72
C ILE A 372 -15.76 -1.97 21.72
N TYR A 373 -15.29 -3.10 22.24
CA TYR A 373 -14.94 -4.28 21.47
C TYR A 373 -15.12 -5.53 22.33
N ASP A 374 -15.75 -6.55 21.76
CA ASP A 374 -15.98 -7.83 22.42
C ASP A 374 -16.57 -7.69 23.83
N GLN A 375 -17.64 -6.90 23.94
CA GLN A 375 -18.38 -6.59 25.18
C GLN A 375 -17.55 -5.90 26.29
N LYS A 376 -16.34 -5.42 25.97
CA LYS A 376 -15.49 -4.65 26.89
C LYS A 376 -15.47 -3.18 26.50
N LEU A 377 -15.40 -2.31 27.51
CA LEU A 377 -15.44 -0.86 27.37
C LEU A 377 -14.13 -0.24 27.85
N TYR A 378 -13.42 0.42 26.95
CA TYR A 378 -12.08 0.95 27.19
C TYR A 378 -12.13 2.49 27.22
N PRO A 379 -11.99 3.11 28.40
CA PRO A 379 -11.97 4.57 28.51
C PRO A 379 -10.68 5.13 27.91
N CYS A 380 -10.78 6.23 27.17
CA CYS A 380 -9.66 6.87 26.50
C CYS A 380 -10.01 8.33 26.17
N ILE A 381 -9.18 8.97 25.35
CA ILE A 381 -9.44 10.30 24.79
C ILE A 381 -9.24 10.31 23.28
N VAL A 382 -9.75 11.34 22.62
CA VAL A 382 -9.35 11.71 21.26
C VAL A 382 -7.94 12.29 21.31
N GLY A 383 -6.95 11.50 20.89
CA GLY A 383 -5.54 11.84 21.04
C GLY A 383 -4.91 12.47 19.80
N ASP A 384 -5.38 12.09 18.60
CA ASP A 384 -4.74 12.52 17.36
C ASP A 384 -5.67 12.70 16.15
N GLY A 385 -5.14 13.34 15.13
CA GLY A 385 -5.76 13.61 13.84
C GLY A 385 -5.19 12.72 12.74
N GLY A 386 -6.05 11.91 12.12
CA GLY A 386 -5.69 11.00 11.03
C GLY A 386 -6.09 11.52 9.64
N PRO A 387 -5.79 10.76 8.57
CA PRO A 387 -6.17 11.11 7.21
C PRO A 387 -7.67 11.38 7.04
N THR A 388 -8.03 12.26 6.11
CA THR A 388 -9.43 12.69 5.91
C THR A 388 -10.35 11.64 5.30
N PHE A 389 -9.80 10.49 4.88
CA PHE A 389 -10.49 9.43 4.15
C PHE A 389 -10.42 8.08 4.86
N LYS A 390 -9.92 8.01 6.10
CA LYS A 390 -9.86 6.80 6.94
C LYS A 390 -10.42 7.09 8.31
N ALA A 391 -11.15 6.15 8.90
CA ALA A 391 -11.61 6.26 10.28
C ALA A 391 -11.41 4.93 11.02
N GLY A 392 -11.49 4.97 12.36
CA GLY A 392 -11.24 3.80 13.19
C GLY A 392 -9.75 3.53 13.32
N GLU A 393 -9.00 4.43 13.93
CA GLU A 393 -7.57 4.23 14.25
C GLU A 393 -7.36 4.51 15.74
N ALA A 394 -6.50 3.73 16.38
CA ALA A 394 -6.21 3.86 17.80
C ALA A 394 -4.74 3.58 18.12
N SER A 395 -4.32 4.06 19.29
CA SER A 395 -2.99 3.81 19.85
C SER A 395 -2.59 2.33 19.81
N LEU A 396 -1.31 2.05 19.59
CA LEU A 396 -0.75 0.70 19.67
C LEU A 396 -1.08 0.02 21.01
N ARG A 397 -1.21 0.76 22.12
CA ARG A 397 -1.65 0.23 23.40
C ARG A 397 -3.07 -0.32 23.34
N MET A 398 -4.02 0.47 22.82
CA MET A 398 -5.39 0.03 22.61
C MET A 398 -5.42 -1.19 21.68
N ALA A 399 -4.69 -1.14 20.57
CA ALA A 399 -4.61 -2.24 19.61
C ALA A 399 -4.10 -3.54 20.24
N LYS A 400 -3.01 -3.49 21.03
CA LYS A 400 -2.46 -4.64 21.76
C LYS A 400 -3.44 -5.18 22.81
N GLN A 401 -4.24 -4.29 23.42
CA GLN A 401 -5.27 -4.68 24.39
C GLN A 401 -6.41 -5.46 23.73
N LEU A 402 -6.80 -5.10 22.50
CA LEU A 402 -7.81 -5.84 21.73
C LEU A 402 -7.24 -7.13 21.13
N ASN A 403 -6.00 -7.08 20.67
CA ASN A 403 -5.31 -8.21 20.06
C ASN A 403 -3.81 -8.13 20.35
N ALA A 404 -3.29 -9.06 21.18
CA ALA A 404 -1.90 -9.07 21.60
C ALA A 404 -0.88 -9.20 20.44
N ARG A 405 -1.31 -9.64 19.24
CA ARG A 405 -0.46 -9.71 18.04
C ARG A 405 -0.41 -8.41 17.26
N ALA A 406 -1.13 -7.37 17.69
CA ALA A 406 -1.14 -6.10 17.02
C ALA A 406 0.25 -5.47 17.01
N THR A 407 0.62 -4.93 15.87
CA THR A 407 1.86 -4.18 15.67
C THR A 407 1.54 -2.96 14.81
N PRO A 408 2.48 -2.00 14.63
CA PRO A 408 2.31 -0.92 13.67
C PRO A 408 2.02 -1.39 12.23
N TYR A 409 2.24 -2.67 11.93
CA TYR A 409 2.00 -3.29 10.62
C TYR A 409 0.95 -4.40 10.63
N ASN A 410 0.39 -4.69 11.80
CA ASN A 410 -0.61 -5.74 11.96
C ASN A 410 -1.79 -5.18 12.75
N ARG A 411 -2.89 -4.94 12.04
CA ARG A 411 -4.11 -4.36 12.59
C ARG A 411 -4.75 -5.31 13.63
N PRO A 412 -5.33 -4.79 14.72
CA PRO A 412 -6.00 -5.60 15.73
C PRO A 412 -7.34 -6.17 15.24
N VAL A 413 -8.11 -5.39 14.48
CA VAL A 413 -9.48 -5.72 14.03
C VAL A 413 -9.65 -5.26 12.59
N SER A 414 -9.98 -6.17 11.67
CA SER A 414 -10.17 -5.89 10.23
C SER A 414 -11.64 -5.89 9.80
N ASP A 415 -12.55 -6.25 10.71
CA ASP A 415 -13.98 -6.19 10.48
C ASP A 415 -14.55 -4.93 11.16
N LEU A 416 -15.76 -4.53 10.77
CA LEU A 416 -16.48 -3.38 11.32
C LEU A 416 -17.06 -3.66 12.72
N LYS A 417 -16.22 -4.16 13.64
CA LYS A 417 -16.61 -4.70 14.95
C LYS A 417 -16.27 -3.79 16.13
N VAL A 418 -15.78 -2.59 15.88
CA VAL A 418 -15.40 -1.65 16.93
C VAL A 418 -16.39 -0.49 16.94
N THR A 419 -16.97 -0.22 18.12
CA THR A 419 -17.79 0.97 18.36
C THR A 419 -16.99 1.98 19.18
N TYR A 420 -17.02 3.24 18.75
CA TYR A 420 -16.38 4.37 19.41
C TYR A 420 -17.48 5.32 19.86
N LEU A 421 -17.55 5.61 21.16
CA LEU A 421 -18.38 6.66 21.72
C LEU A 421 -17.50 7.82 22.12
N VAL A 422 -17.62 8.94 21.43
CA VAL A 422 -16.93 10.19 21.81
C VAL A 422 -17.95 11.13 22.43
N PHE A 423 -17.57 11.79 23.52
CA PHE A 423 -18.39 12.79 24.19
C PHE A 423 -17.89 14.19 23.83
N PRO A 424 -18.52 14.89 22.86
CA PRO A 424 -18.01 16.16 22.36
C PRO A 424 -18.06 17.24 23.45
N ASN A 425 -17.06 18.13 23.44
CA ASN A 425 -16.91 19.22 24.43
C ASN A 425 -16.82 18.71 25.88
N SER A 426 -16.20 17.55 26.07
CA SER A 426 -15.96 16.98 27.40
C SER A 426 -14.51 17.14 27.86
N ARG A 427 -13.62 17.54 26.95
CA ARG A 427 -12.19 17.74 27.24
C ARG A 427 -11.93 18.68 28.41
N ASP A 428 -10.83 18.42 29.11
CA ASP A 428 -10.33 19.34 30.12
C ASP A 428 -9.95 20.70 29.51
N THR A 429 -10.09 21.76 30.29
CA THR A 429 -9.67 23.12 29.90
C THR A 429 -8.18 23.18 29.60
N GLU A 430 -7.38 22.54 30.44
CA GLU A 430 -5.94 22.42 30.29
C GLU A 430 -5.55 20.97 29.98
N ARG A 431 -4.68 20.78 28.99
CA ARG A 431 -4.14 19.47 28.66
C ARG A 431 -3.00 19.14 29.61
N GLY A 432 -2.98 17.91 30.11
CA GLY A 432 -1.95 17.42 31.01
C GLY A 432 -1.50 16.00 30.64
N PRO A 433 -0.53 15.45 31.36
CA PRO A 433 -0.16 14.05 31.18
C PRO A 433 -1.36 13.13 31.44
N PRO A 434 -1.43 11.97 30.75
CA PRO A 434 -2.46 10.98 30.97
C PRO A 434 -2.63 10.56 32.44
N ASP A 435 -3.87 10.60 32.90
CA ASP A 435 -4.32 10.11 34.20
C ASP A 435 -5.47 9.13 33.96
N TYR A 436 -5.17 7.84 34.00
CA TYR A 436 -6.10 6.80 33.60
C TYR A 436 -7.26 6.63 34.58
N GLU A 437 -7.03 6.90 35.87
CA GLU A 437 -8.10 6.86 36.87
C GLU A 437 -9.08 8.00 36.64
N LYS A 438 -8.56 9.21 36.43
CA LYS A 438 -9.38 10.38 36.04
C LYS A 438 -10.15 10.10 34.76
N TRP A 439 -9.52 9.57 33.73
CA TRP A 439 -10.17 9.27 32.45
C TRP A 439 -11.30 8.25 32.62
N ARG A 440 -11.05 7.17 33.37
CA ARG A 440 -12.07 6.17 33.69
C ARG A 440 -13.25 6.80 34.44
N LYS A 441 -12.97 7.62 35.46
CA LYS A 441 -14.01 8.32 36.23
C LYS A 441 -14.85 9.24 35.34
N ARG A 442 -14.22 10.12 34.56
CA ARG A 442 -14.92 11.06 33.66
C ARG A 442 -15.73 10.34 32.59
N CYS A 443 -15.20 9.28 31.99
CA CYS A 443 -15.96 8.45 31.04
C CYS A 443 -17.18 7.82 31.74
N GLY A 444 -17.03 7.32 32.97
CA GLY A 444 -18.13 6.76 33.75
C GLY A 444 -19.25 7.77 34.03
N GLU A 445 -18.89 8.99 34.42
CA GLU A 445 -19.85 10.08 34.63
C GLU A 445 -20.60 10.45 33.35
N LEU A 446 -19.89 10.56 32.21
CA LEU A 446 -20.50 10.84 30.91
C LEU A 446 -21.42 9.71 30.41
N LEU A 447 -21.08 8.47 30.74
CA LEU A 447 -21.91 7.30 30.46
C LEU A 447 -23.21 7.31 31.29
N ILE A 448 -23.15 7.73 32.55
CA ILE A 448 -24.35 7.89 33.40
C ILE A 448 -25.31 8.90 32.79
N GLU A 449 -24.79 10.00 32.22
CA GLU A 449 -25.61 11.03 31.55
C GLU A 449 -26.40 10.50 30.34
N ILE A 450 -26.05 9.35 29.77
CA ILE A 450 -26.75 8.72 28.64
C ILE A 450 -27.46 7.41 29.02
N GLY A 451 -27.66 7.17 30.31
CA GLY A 451 -28.39 5.99 30.82
C GLY A 451 -27.57 4.99 31.60
N GLY A 452 -26.25 5.19 31.69
CA GLY A 452 -25.35 4.28 32.39
C GLY A 452 -25.07 2.99 31.61
N LEU A 453 -24.32 2.10 32.25
CA LEU A 453 -23.99 0.78 31.72
C LEU A 453 -25.01 -0.25 32.20
N GLY A 454 -25.28 -1.24 31.35
CA GLY A 454 -26.08 -2.41 31.73
C GLY A 454 -25.41 -3.27 32.79
N GLU A 455 -26.21 -4.11 33.44
CA GLU A 455 -25.74 -5.02 34.49
C GLU A 455 -24.57 -5.90 34.00
N GLY A 456 -23.58 -6.13 34.86
CA GLY A 456 -22.39 -6.93 34.55
C GLY A 456 -21.33 -6.24 33.70
N HIS A 457 -21.55 -5.00 33.25
CA HIS A 457 -20.58 -4.25 32.44
C HIS A 457 -19.88 -3.16 33.27
N ALA A 458 -18.58 -2.99 33.03
CA ALA A 458 -17.77 -1.99 33.69
C ALA A 458 -16.70 -1.43 32.75
N LEU A 459 -16.24 -0.21 33.03
CA LEU A 459 -15.10 0.37 32.36
C LEU A 459 -13.81 -0.33 32.76
N HIS A 460 -13.02 -0.69 31.74
CA HIS A 460 -11.69 -1.23 31.87
C HIS A 460 -10.79 -0.30 32.71
N VAL A 461 -9.90 -0.91 33.48
CA VAL A 461 -8.89 -0.23 34.31
C VAL A 461 -7.55 -0.39 33.61
N TRP A 462 -6.98 0.72 33.15
CA TRP A 462 -5.67 0.71 32.52
C TRP A 462 -4.55 0.70 33.56
N GLU A 463 -3.60 -0.20 33.37
CA GLU A 463 -2.34 -0.19 34.10
C GLU A 463 -1.35 0.78 33.45
N ASN A 464 -0.50 1.41 34.25
CA ASN A 464 0.62 2.17 33.74
C ASN A 464 1.75 1.21 33.34
N THR A 465 2.11 1.19 32.06
CA THR A 465 3.17 0.33 31.52
C THR A 465 4.41 1.10 31.10
N PHE A 466 4.52 2.38 31.44
CA PHE A 466 5.78 3.09 31.23
C PHE A 466 6.91 2.42 32.04
N PRO A 467 8.14 2.42 31.52
CA PRO A 467 9.30 1.96 32.28
C PRO A 467 9.40 2.72 33.60
N GLN A 468 9.63 2.00 34.70
CA GLN A 468 9.90 2.64 35.99
C GLN A 468 11.30 3.26 35.96
N PRO A 469 11.51 4.41 36.64
CA PRO A 469 12.80 5.10 36.69
C PRO A 469 13.95 4.24 37.20
#